data_AF-A0A7M1QWB0-F1
#
_entry.id   AF-A0A7M1QWB0-F1
#
_cell.length_a   1.000
_cell.length_b   1.000
_cell.length_c   1.000
_cell.angle_alpha   90.00
_cell.angle_beta   90.00
_cell.angle_gamma   90.00
#
_symmetry.space_group_name_H-M   'P 1'
#
loop_
_entity.id
_entity.type
_entity.pdbx_description
1 polymer ?
#
loop_
_entity_poly.entity_id
_entity_poly.type
_entity_poly.pdbx_seq_one_letter_code
_entity_poly.pdbx_strand_id
1 'polypeptide(L)'
;MVKKFSKHTPKQIVRKLDKAREMKESGSTTAQILTTLGISEATLNRWQATYGAMTKSEAKELQRLRDENTRLKRLLGQAELEKAAWKELSEGNF
;
A
#
# COMPACT_ATOMS: atom_id res chain seq x y z
N MET A 1 14.91 -6.06 20.10
CA MET A 1 14.16 -5.23 19.12
C MET A 1 13.86 -6.08 17.89
N VAL A 2 12.60 -6.48 17.68
CA VAL A 2 12.22 -7.28 16.49
C VAL A 2 12.16 -6.33 15.29
N LYS A 3 12.97 -6.60 14.25
CA LYS A 3 13.01 -5.80 13.03
C LYS A 3 11.65 -5.92 12.33
N LYS A 4 10.83 -4.86 12.36
CA LYS A 4 9.53 -4.84 11.67
C LYS A 4 9.79 -4.81 10.18
N PHE A 5 9.56 -5.92 9.48
CA PHE A 5 9.65 -5.96 8.02
C PHE A 5 8.58 -5.04 7.42
N SER A 6 9.00 -3.89 6.90
CA SER A 6 8.10 -2.94 6.25
C SER A 6 7.57 -3.53 4.95
N LYS A 7 6.25 -3.53 4.77
CA LYS A 7 5.62 -3.88 3.49
C LYS A 7 6.08 -2.87 2.42
N HIS A 8 6.29 -3.35 1.21
CA HIS A 8 6.57 -2.45 0.08
C HIS A 8 5.33 -1.60 -0.21
N THR A 9 5.54 -0.29 -0.39
CA THR A 9 4.49 0.62 -0.87
C THR A 9 4.13 0.31 -2.32
N PRO A 10 2.89 0.59 -2.79
CA PRO A 10 2.52 0.44 -4.19
C PRO A 10 3.51 1.11 -5.15
N LYS A 11 4.00 2.31 -4.80
CA LYS A 11 5.02 3.03 -5.56
C LYS A 11 6.34 2.27 -5.68
N GLN A 12 6.80 1.62 -4.60
CA GLN A 12 8.01 0.78 -4.65
C GLN A 12 7.78 -0.48 -5.48
N ILE A 13 6.59 -1.06 -5.42
CA ILE A 13 6.21 -2.24 -6.22
C ILE A 13 6.25 -1.90 -7.71
N VAL A 14 5.58 -0.83 -8.13
CA VAL A 14 5.56 -0.41 -9.55
C VAL A 14 6.98 -0.13 -10.06
N ARG A 15 7.82 0.58 -9.29
CA ARG A 15 9.22 0.79 -9.66
C ARG A 15 10.00 -0.50 -9.86
N LYS A 16 9.77 -1.51 -9.01
CA LYS A 16 10.43 -2.82 -9.15
C LYS A 16 9.90 -3.59 -10.37
N LEU A 17 8.62 -3.47 -10.69
CA LEU A 17 8.03 -4.07 -11.88
C LEU A 17 8.57 -3.45 -13.17
N ASP A 18 8.74 -2.13 -13.21
CA ASP A 18 9.35 -1.44 -14.36
C ASP A 18 10.79 -1.90 -14.58
N LYS A 19 11.59 -1.94 -13.51
CA LYS A 19 12.96 -2.49 -13.57
C LYS A 19 12.98 -3.95 -14.03
N ALA A 20 12.01 -4.76 -13.60
CA ALA A 20 11.88 -6.15 -14.04
C ALA A 20 11.64 -6.24 -15.56
N ARG A 21 10.84 -5.33 -16.13
CA ARG A 21 10.59 -5.26 -17.58
C ARG A 21 11.84 -4.85 -18.34
N GLU A 22 12.51 -3.77 -17.92
CA GLU A 22 13.76 -3.30 -18.51
C GLU A 22 14.82 -4.41 -18.53
N MET A 23 14.99 -5.13 -17.40
CA MET A 23 15.92 -6.24 -17.31
C MET A 23 15.53 -7.39 -18.25
N LYS A 24 14.25 -7.72 -18.35
CA LYS A 24 13.77 -8.76 -19.28
C LYS A 24 14.00 -8.38 -20.74
N GLU A 25 13.77 -7.11 -21.11
CA GLU A 25 14.02 -6.58 -22.46
C GLU A 25 15.51 -6.58 -22.80
N SER A 26 16.38 -6.33 -21.81
CA SER A 26 17.84 -6.45 -21.96
C SER A 26 18.36 -7.90 -22.04
N GLY A 27 17.48 -8.91 -21.95
CA GLY A 27 17.84 -10.33 -22.03
C GLY A 27 18.28 -10.97 -20.72
N SER A 28 18.09 -10.30 -19.58
CA SER A 28 18.38 -10.87 -18.26
C SER A 28 17.49 -12.08 -17.95
N THR A 29 18.04 -13.11 -17.31
CA THR A 29 17.27 -14.28 -16.90
C THR A 29 16.35 -13.97 -15.72
N THR A 30 15.29 -14.76 -15.54
CA THR A 30 14.38 -14.63 -14.39
C THR A 30 15.14 -14.70 -13.06
N ALA A 31 16.13 -15.59 -12.93
CA ALA A 31 16.94 -15.71 -11.72
C ALA A 31 17.69 -14.41 -11.40
N GLN A 32 18.32 -13.78 -12.40
CA GLN A 32 19.03 -12.50 -12.23
C GLN A 32 18.07 -11.38 -11.83
N ILE A 33 16.87 -11.34 -12.41
CA ILE A 33 15.83 -10.36 -12.06
C ILE A 33 15.41 -10.53 -10.60
N LEU A 34 15.11 -11.75 -10.15
CA LEU A 34 14.68 -12.03 -8.78
C LEU A 34 15.77 -11.67 -7.76
N THR A 35 17.03 -12.04 -8.03
CA THR A 35 18.18 -11.67 -7.20
C THR A 35 18.37 -10.16 -7.13
N THR A 36 18.32 -9.47 -8.27
CA THR A 36 18.52 -8.01 -8.35
C THR A 36 17.41 -7.24 -7.65
N LEU A 37 16.17 -7.72 -7.73
CA LEU A 37 15.02 -7.11 -7.07
C LEU A 37 14.90 -7.52 -5.60
N GLY A 38 15.61 -8.56 -5.16
CA GLY A 38 15.55 -9.10 -3.80
C GLY A 38 14.15 -9.61 -3.44
N ILE A 39 13.48 -10.28 -4.38
CA ILE A 39 12.13 -10.82 -4.20
C ILE A 39 12.04 -12.26 -4.71
N SER A 40 11.09 -13.02 -4.17
CA SER A 40 10.77 -14.35 -4.70
C SER A 40 9.92 -14.27 -5.97
N GLU A 41 9.95 -15.33 -6.76
CA GLU A 41 9.12 -15.45 -7.97
C GLU A 41 7.63 -15.31 -7.67
N ALA A 42 7.16 -15.97 -6.60
CA ALA A 42 5.78 -15.84 -6.14
C ALA A 42 5.39 -14.38 -5.82
N THR A 43 6.34 -13.59 -5.29
CA THR A 43 6.12 -12.16 -5.03
C THR A 43 6.01 -11.38 -6.33
N LEU A 44 6.89 -11.65 -7.30
CA LEU A 44 6.86 -11.01 -8.61
C LEU A 44 5.54 -11.29 -9.34
N ASN A 45 5.10 -12.55 -9.38
CA ASN A 45 3.85 -12.96 -10.03
C ASN A 45 2.63 -12.27 -9.38
N ARG A 46 2.56 -12.25 -8.05
CA ARG A 46 1.49 -11.54 -7.33
C ARG A 46 1.51 -10.05 -7.65
N TRP A 47 2.68 -9.43 -7.67
CA TRP A 47 2.80 -8.00 -7.99
C TRP A 47 2.42 -7.70 -9.44
N GLN A 48 2.78 -8.55 -10.41
CA GLN A 48 2.34 -8.40 -11.79
C GLN A 48 0.81 -8.51 -11.92
N ALA A 49 0.19 -9.46 -11.23
CA ALA A 49 -1.27 -9.61 -11.25
C ALA A 49 -2.00 -8.40 -10.63
N THR A 50 -1.47 -7.83 -9.53
CA THR A 50 -2.14 -6.74 -8.80
C THR A 50 -1.76 -5.33 -9.29
N TYR A 51 -0.51 -5.13 -9.73
CA TYR A 51 0.06 -3.81 -10.05
C TYR A 51 0.65 -3.74 -11.46
N GLY A 52 0.62 -4.82 -12.25
CA GLY A 52 1.24 -4.86 -13.59
C GLY A 52 0.61 -3.88 -14.58
N ALA A 53 -0.70 -3.65 -14.51
CA ALA A 53 -1.36 -2.66 -15.36
C ALA A 53 -1.29 -1.22 -14.79
N MET A 54 -0.70 -1.04 -13.60
CA MET A 54 -0.73 0.24 -12.89
C MET A 54 0.46 1.12 -13.27
N THR A 55 0.17 2.34 -13.68
CA THR A 55 1.16 3.39 -13.95
C THR A 55 1.75 3.96 -12.64
N LYS A 56 2.91 4.63 -12.74
CA LYS A 56 3.55 5.32 -11.59
C LYS A 56 2.64 6.40 -10.97
N SER A 57 1.85 7.10 -11.79
CA SER A 57 0.89 8.11 -11.35
C SER A 57 -0.28 7.49 -10.59
N GLU A 58 -0.86 6.41 -11.10
CA GLU A 58 -1.94 5.68 -10.42
C GLU A 58 -1.48 5.11 -9.08
N ALA A 59 -0.25 4.59 -9.00
CA ALA A 59 0.32 4.12 -7.74
C ALA A 59 0.52 5.24 -6.71
N LYS A 60 0.83 6.47 -7.16
CA LYS A 60 0.96 7.65 -6.29
C LYS A 60 -0.43 8.08 -5.79
N GLU A 61 -1.42 8.11 -6.66
CA GLU A 61 -2.79 8.47 -6.30
C GLU A 61 -3.42 7.44 -5.36
N LEU A 62 -3.19 6.15 -5.59
CA LEU A 62 -3.62 5.08 -4.69
C LEU A 62 -3.06 5.26 -3.27
N GLN A 63 -1.79 5.68 -3.14
CA GLN A 63 -1.21 5.95 -1.82
C GLN A 63 -1.89 7.15 -1.16
N ARG A 64 -2.07 8.24 -1.90
CA ARG A 64 -2.76 9.44 -1.40
C ARG A 64 -4.18 9.13 -0.91
N LEU A 65 -4.95 8.38 -1.69
CA LEU A 65 -6.31 7.97 -1.34
C LEU A 65 -6.33 7.06 -0.10
N ARG A 66 -5.34 6.18 0.06
CA ARG A 66 -5.20 5.36 1.28
C ARG A 66 -4.92 6.22 2.51
N ASP A 67 -4.00 7.16 2.40
CA ASP A 67 -3.63 8.06 3.50
C ASP A 67 -4.83 8.92 3.92
N GLU A 68 -5.56 9.45 2.93
CA GLU A 68 -6.77 10.24 3.19
C GLU A 68 -7.89 9.38 3.79
N ASN A 69 -8.11 8.16 3.31
CA ASN A 69 -9.09 7.25 3.89
C ASN A 69 -8.78 6.91 5.35
N THR A 70 -7.50 6.70 5.68
CA THR A 70 -7.06 6.49 7.07
C THR A 70 -7.33 7.72 7.93
N ARG A 71 -7.02 8.92 7.43
CA ARG A 71 -7.32 10.17 8.13
C ARG A 71 -8.82 10.35 8.36
N LEU A 72 -9.63 10.16 7.33
CA LEU A 72 -11.09 10.31 7.39
C LEU A 72 -11.72 9.32 8.37
N LYS A 73 -11.29 8.06 8.37
CA LYS A 73 -11.76 7.06 9.35
C LYS A 73 -11.46 7.45 10.78
N ARG A 74 -10.28 8.03 11.04
CA ARG A 74 -9.92 8.53 12.38
C ARG A 74 -10.84 9.67 12.81
N LEU A 75 -11.04 10.66 11.94
CA LEU A 75 -11.89 11.81 12.22
C LEU A 75 -13.35 11.39 12.43
N LEU A 76 -13.86 10.46 11.61
CA LEU A 76 -15.21 9.92 11.78
C LEU A 76 -15.36 9.21 13.14
N GLY A 77 -14.40 8.39 13.53
CA GLY A 77 -14.43 7.74 14.85
C GLY A 77 -14.44 8.75 16.00
N GLN A 78 -13.67 9.82 15.91
CA GLN A 78 -13.68 10.90 16.91
C GLN A 78 -15.04 11.61 16.97
N ALA A 79 -15.61 11.97 15.81
CA ALA A 79 -16.91 12.63 15.73
C ALA A 79 -18.05 11.76 16.28
N GLU A 80 -18.06 10.45 15.99
CA GLU A 80 -19.07 9.53 16.53
C GLU A 80 -18.93 9.35 18.05
N LEU A 81 -17.71 9.34 18.58
CA LEU A 81 -17.48 9.32 20.03
C LEU A 81 -17.99 10.61 20.71
N GLU A 82 -17.68 11.77 20.14
CA GLU A 82 -18.19 13.06 20.65
C GLU A 82 -19.72 13.08 20.62
N LYS A 83 -20.33 12.66 19.50
CA LYS A 83 -21.78 12.57 19.37
C LYS A 83 -22.41 11.62 20.39
N ALA A 84 -21.78 10.48 20.67
CA ALA A 84 -22.26 9.56 21.70
C ALA A 84 -22.21 10.19 23.10
N ALA A 85 -21.11 10.86 23.45
CA ALA A 85 -20.98 11.58 24.72
C ALA A 85 -22.04 12.69 24.85
N TRP A 86 -22.29 13.47 23.79
CA TRP A 86 -23.35 14.48 23.79
C TRP A 86 -24.74 13.88 23.99
N LYS A 87 -25.01 12.72 23.39
CA LYS A 87 -26.29 12.04 23.55
C LYS A 87 -26.49 11.55 24.99
N GLU A 88 -25.48 10.91 25.58
CA GLU A 88 -25.49 10.50 26.98
C GLU A 88 -25.69 11.70 27.91
N LEU A 89 -25.01 12.82 27.61
CA LEU A 89 -25.20 14.10 28.30
C LEU A 89 -26.63 14.66 28.20
N SER A 90 -27.28 14.52 27.05
CA SER A 90 -28.64 15.01 26.86
C SER A 90 -29.71 14.11 27.48
N GLU A 91 -29.41 12.81 27.64
CA GLU A 91 -30.34 11.82 28.21
C GLU A 91 -30.30 11.79 29.74
N GLY A 92 -29.35 12.50 30.37
CA GLY A 92 -29.29 12.66 31.82
C GLY A 92 -28.86 11.40 32.58
N ASN A 93 -28.15 10.48 31.92
CA ASN A 93 -27.69 9.22 32.51
C ASN A 93 -26.39 9.39 33.33
N PHE A 94 -26.40 10.24 34.36
CA PHE A 94 -25.32 10.38 35.35
C PHE A 94 -25.87 10.67 36.74
#